data_AF-A0A523KFE9-F1
#
_entry.id   AF-A0A523KFE9-F1
#
_cell.length_a   1.000
_cell.length_b   1.000
_cell.length_c   1.000
_cell.angle_alpha   90.00
_cell.angle_beta   90.00
_cell.angle_gamma   90.00
#
_symmetry.space_group_name_H-M   'P 1'
#
loop_
_entity.id
_entity.type
_entity.pdbx_description
1 polymer ?
#
loop_
_entity_poly.entity_id
_entity_poly.type
_entity_poly.pdbx_seq_one_letter_code
_entity_poly.pdbx_strand_id
1 'polypeptide(L)'
;LDGICHVYVDDRADCDKAIAIAYNAKTQRYGTCCTMETLLVARDIAKQVLPTLAEQYAAAGVELRGCPETRALLGDCKAASDEDWDTEYLAPILSIRVVAGIDEAMDHIREHGSQHTDSIVTEDLGRAGRFLREVDSSSVMVNASTRFADGFEYGLGAEIGISTGKLHARGPVGLEGLTSLKYIVLGDGHVRQ
;
A
#
# COMPACT_ATOMS: atom_id res chain seq x y z
N LEU A 1 0.77 12.69 9.81
CA LEU A 1 1.65 11.61 9.32
C LEU A 1 0.67 10.65 8.74
N ASP A 2 0.64 10.62 7.43
CA ASP A 2 -0.55 10.24 6.69
C ASP A 2 -0.32 8.84 6.11
N GLY A 3 -1.40 8.12 5.85
CA GLY A 3 -1.45 6.75 5.38
C GLY A 3 -1.88 6.61 3.91
N ILE A 4 -1.22 7.31 2.98
CA ILE A 4 -1.52 7.23 1.54
C ILE A 4 -0.94 5.92 1.00
N CYS A 5 -1.74 4.86 1.10
CA CYS A 5 -1.37 3.49 0.74
C CYS A 5 -1.91 3.10 -0.65
N HIS A 6 -1.11 2.36 -1.41
CA HIS A 6 -1.48 1.90 -2.74
C HIS A 6 -1.63 0.38 -2.84
N VAL A 7 -2.57 -0.06 -3.68
CA VAL A 7 -2.53 -1.41 -4.27
C VAL A 7 -2.35 -1.24 -5.77
N TYR A 8 -1.34 -1.91 -6.32
CA TYR A 8 -1.10 -2.01 -7.75
C TYR A 8 -1.52 -3.39 -8.27
N VAL A 9 -2.48 -3.42 -9.20
CA VAL A 9 -2.90 -4.64 -9.91
C VAL A 9 -2.15 -4.70 -11.25
N ASP A 10 -1.20 -5.64 -11.35
CA ASP A 10 -0.36 -5.87 -12.51
C ASP A 10 -1.12 -6.56 -13.66
N ASP A 11 -0.65 -6.43 -14.91
CA ASP A 11 -1.29 -7.09 -16.06
C ASP A 11 -1.23 -8.62 -16.01
N ARG A 12 -0.37 -9.18 -15.15
CA ARG A 12 -0.25 -10.63 -14.90
C ARG A 12 -0.87 -11.07 -13.58
N ALA A 13 -1.74 -10.25 -12.99
CA ALA A 13 -2.46 -10.63 -11.78
C ALA A 13 -3.51 -11.73 -12.06
N ASP A 14 -3.69 -12.60 -11.09
CA ASP A 14 -4.92 -13.38 -10.97
C ASP A 14 -6.07 -12.42 -10.63
N CYS A 15 -7.13 -12.42 -11.46
CA CYS A 15 -8.24 -11.47 -11.33
C CYS A 15 -8.99 -11.64 -10.00
N ASP A 16 -9.19 -12.88 -9.55
CA ASP A 16 -9.93 -13.17 -8.31
C ASP A 16 -9.14 -12.69 -7.09
N LYS A 17 -7.82 -12.93 -7.06
CA LYS A 17 -6.93 -12.37 -6.03
C LYS A 17 -6.95 -10.85 -6.05
N ALA A 18 -6.83 -10.23 -7.23
CA ALA A 18 -6.81 -8.77 -7.37
C ALA A 18 -8.09 -8.12 -6.83
N ILE A 19 -9.24 -8.67 -7.19
CA ILE A 19 -10.54 -8.18 -6.72
C ILE A 19 -10.65 -8.34 -5.20
N ALA A 20 -10.36 -9.53 -4.67
CA ALA A 20 -10.46 -9.81 -3.23
C ALA A 20 -9.52 -8.93 -2.39
N ILE A 21 -8.27 -8.76 -2.83
CA ILE A 21 -7.25 -7.97 -2.13
C ILE A 21 -7.61 -6.49 -2.17
N ALA A 22 -7.88 -5.93 -3.36
CA ALA A 22 -8.21 -4.51 -3.49
C ALA A 22 -9.49 -4.16 -2.72
N TYR A 23 -10.51 -5.01 -2.77
CA TYR A 23 -11.74 -4.80 -2.02
C TYR A 23 -11.50 -4.80 -0.51
N ASN A 24 -10.77 -5.79 0.01
CA ASN A 24 -10.43 -5.87 1.43
C ASN A 24 -9.56 -4.68 1.89
N ALA A 25 -8.58 -4.30 1.07
CA ALA A 25 -7.65 -3.21 1.38
C ALA A 25 -8.36 -1.88 1.63
N LYS A 26 -9.49 -1.63 0.95
CA LYS A 26 -10.30 -0.42 1.16
C LYS A 26 -11.39 -0.58 2.21
N THR A 27 -12.14 -1.69 2.20
CA THR A 27 -13.45 -1.78 2.89
C THR A 27 -13.42 -2.45 4.25
N GLN A 28 -12.31 -3.11 4.65
CA GLN A 28 -12.25 -3.77 5.95
C GLN A 28 -12.39 -2.77 7.12
N ARG A 29 -11.75 -1.59 7.01
CA ARG A 29 -11.82 -0.52 8.01
C ARG A 29 -11.41 0.81 7.38
N TYR A 30 -12.30 1.81 7.35
CA TYR A 30 -12.00 3.08 6.64
C TYR A 30 -11.06 4.02 7.40
N GLY A 31 -11.17 4.07 8.74
CA GLY A 31 -10.45 5.06 9.57
C GLY A 31 -9.08 4.61 10.06
N THR A 32 -8.32 3.84 9.27
CA THR A 32 -6.98 3.36 9.63
C THR A 32 -5.95 3.71 8.57
N CYS A 33 -4.74 4.04 9.01
CA CYS A 33 -3.66 4.54 8.15
C CYS A 33 -3.06 3.51 7.16
N CYS A 34 -3.34 2.21 7.31
CA CYS A 34 -2.95 1.19 6.32
C CYS A 34 -4.09 0.81 5.36
N THR A 35 -5.18 1.56 5.35
CA THR A 35 -6.27 1.40 4.38
C THR A 35 -5.82 1.94 3.03
N MET A 36 -6.13 1.21 1.95
CA MET A 36 -5.81 1.67 0.59
C MET A 36 -6.56 2.97 0.28
N GLU A 37 -5.83 3.99 -0.17
CA GLU A 37 -6.40 5.27 -0.61
C GLU A 37 -6.35 5.44 -2.13
N THR A 38 -5.41 4.75 -2.78
CA THR A 38 -5.26 4.76 -4.24
C THR A 38 -5.11 3.33 -4.80
N LEU A 39 -5.94 2.99 -5.78
CA LEU A 39 -5.85 1.77 -6.57
C LEU A 39 -5.21 2.07 -7.93
N LEU A 40 -4.06 1.46 -8.20
CA LEU A 40 -3.38 1.52 -9.49
C LEU A 40 -3.67 0.23 -10.25
N VAL A 41 -4.08 0.32 -11.52
CA VAL A 41 -4.42 -0.86 -12.33
C VAL A 41 -3.71 -0.80 -13.68
N ALA A 42 -3.00 -1.86 -14.04
CA ALA A 42 -2.37 -1.96 -15.34
C ALA A 42 -3.43 -1.94 -16.46
N ARG A 43 -3.14 -1.19 -17.52
CA ARG A 43 -4.08 -0.96 -18.64
C ARG A 43 -4.67 -2.25 -19.23
N ASP A 44 -3.86 -3.29 -19.38
CA ASP A 44 -4.25 -4.52 -20.08
C ASP A 44 -5.24 -5.38 -19.28
N ILE A 45 -5.24 -5.27 -17.94
CA ILE A 45 -6.16 -6.01 -17.06
C ILE A 45 -7.34 -5.15 -16.57
N ALA A 46 -7.27 -3.82 -16.73
CA ALA A 46 -8.26 -2.88 -16.21
C ALA A 46 -9.71 -3.23 -16.55
N LYS A 47 -9.98 -3.66 -17.81
CA LYS A 47 -11.32 -4.08 -18.26
C LYS A 47 -11.86 -5.34 -17.56
N GLN A 48 -10.97 -6.17 -17.02
CA GLN A 48 -11.33 -7.44 -16.40
C GLN A 48 -11.63 -7.27 -14.91
N VAL A 49 -10.95 -6.33 -14.23
CA VAL A 49 -11.06 -6.16 -12.77
C VAL A 49 -11.90 -4.94 -12.35
N LEU A 50 -11.83 -3.82 -13.07
CA LEU A 50 -12.45 -2.58 -12.63
C LEU A 50 -13.98 -2.63 -12.57
N PRO A 51 -14.72 -3.20 -13.54
CA PRO A 51 -16.18 -3.25 -13.47
C PRO A 51 -16.68 -3.98 -12.21
N THR A 52 -16.12 -5.16 -11.94
CA THR A 52 -16.47 -5.96 -10.76
C THR A 52 -16.12 -5.25 -9.45
N LEU A 53 -14.95 -4.61 -9.37
CA LEU A 53 -14.56 -3.81 -8.21
C LEU A 53 -15.49 -2.61 -8.02
N ALA A 54 -15.88 -1.93 -9.10
CA ALA A 54 -16.76 -0.78 -9.03
C ALA A 54 -18.14 -1.14 -8.47
N GLU A 55 -18.71 -2.27 -8.89
CA GLU A 55 -19.96 -2.80 -8.34
C GLU A 55 -19.84 -3.10 -6.83
N GLN A 56 -18.75 -3.76 -6.41
CA GLN A 56 -18.51 -4.06 -5.00
C GLN A 56 -18.31 -2.80 -4.15
N TYR A 57 -17.54 -1.83 -4.66
CA TYR A 57 -17.32 -0.56 -3.98
C TYR A 57 -18.58 0.27 -3.86
N ALA A 58 -19.40 0.34 -4.92
CA ALA A 58 -20.69 1.01 -4.88
C ALA A 58 -21.62 0.36 -3.83
N ALA A 59 -21.67 -0.98 -3.78
CA ALA A 59 -22.43 -1.71 -2.76
C ALA A 59 -21.93 -1.45 -1.33
N ALA A 60 -20.63 -1.20 -1.15
CA ALA A 60 -20.00 -0.85 0.12
C ALA A 60 -20.08 0.67 0.45
N GLY A 61 -20.71 1.47 -0.42
CA GLY A 61 -20.86 2.91 -0.25
C GLY A 61 -19.59 3.73 -0.49
N VAL A 62 -18.63 3.19 -1.24
CA VAL A 62 -17.35 3.84 -1.55
C VAL A 62 -17.52 4.74 -2.78
N GLU A 63 -17.19 6.02 -2.63
CA GLU A 63 -17.10 6.99 -3.72
C GLU A 63 -15.83 6.74 -4.55
N LEU A 64 -15.98 6.55 -5.86
CA LEU A 64 -14.86 6.33 -6.76
C LEU A 64 -14.46 7.61 -7.50
N ARG A 65 -13.19 7.97 -7.43
CA ARG A 65 -12.56 9.07 -8.16
C ARG A 65 -11.53 8.51 -9.13
N GLY A 66 -11.71 8.75 -10.42
CA GLY A 66 -10.95 8.08 -11.47
C GLY A 66 -10.26 9.04 -12.41
N CYS A 67 -9.10 8.62 -12.92
CA CYS A 67 -8.48 9.27 -14.07
C CYS A 67 -9.34 9.12 -15.35
N PRO A 68 -9.04 9.82 -16.46
CA PRO A 68 -9.83 9.74 -17.69
C PRO A 68 -10.03 8.32 -18.22
N GLU A 69 -8.99 7.47 -18.17
CA GLU A 69 -9.08 6.06 -18.58
C GLU A 69 -10.02 5.26 -17.67
N THR A 70 -9.91 5.42 -16.34
CA THR A 70 -10.84 4.80 -15.38
C THR A 70 -12.29 5.18 -15.67
N ARG A 71 -12.56 6.46 -15.91
CA ARG A 71 -13.92 6.95 -16.17
C ARG A 71 -14.48 6.43 -17.49
N ALA A 72 -13.64 6.29 -18.51
CA ALA A 72 -14.05 5.69 -19.78
C ALA A 72 -14.46 4.21 -19.62
N LEU A 73 -13.92 3.51 -18.62
CA LEU A 73 -14.26 2.12 -18.32
C LEU A 73 -15.50 1.97 -17.42
N LEU A 74 -15.66 2.86 -16.43
CA LEU A 74 -16.70 2.73 -15.39
C LEU A 74 -17.96 3.57 -15.63
N GLY A 75 -17.85 4.67 -16.38
CA GLY A 75 -18.96 5.61 -16.58
C GLY A 75 -19.29 6.46 -15.34
N ASP A 76 -19.85 5.84 -14.31
CA ASP A 76 -20.32 6.51 -13.07
C ASP A 76 -19.19 6.67 -12.04
N CYS A 77 -18.14 7.41 -12.43
CA CYS A 77 -16.97 7.66 -11.61
C CYS A 77 -16.62 9.15 -11.64
N LYS A 78 -16.42 9.77 -10.46
CA LYS A 78 -16.02 11.17 -10.35
C LYS A 78 -14.64 11.37 -10.96
N ALA A 79 -14.36 12.56 -11.48
CA ALA A 79 -13.01 12.89 -11.93
C ALA A 79 -12.09 13.05 -10.72
N ALA A 80 -10.98 12.31 -10.72
CA ALA A 80 -9.89 12.56 -9.78
C ALA A 80 -9.18 13.88 -10.15
N SER A 81 -8.93 14.73 -9.17
CA SER A 81 -8.05 15.89 -9.27
C SER A 81 -6.58 15.48 -9.02
N ASP A 82 -5.65 16.42 -9.14
CA ASP A 82 -4.26 16.15 -8.74
C ASP A 82 -4.13 15.99 -7.22
N GLU A 83 -4.93 16.73 -6.45
CA GLU A 83 -4.97 16.65 -4.97
C GLU A 83 -5.44 15.26 -4.48
N ASP A 84 -6.28 14.58 -5.26
CA ASP A 84 -6.78 13.25 -4.91
C ASP A 84 -5.69 12.17 -4.84
N TRP A 85 -4.53 12.37 -5.50
CA TRP A 85 -3.41 11.43 -5.42
C TRP A 85 -2.62 11.59 -4.11
N ASP A 86 -2.62 12.80 -3.55
CA ASP A 86 -1.88 13.17 -2.33
C ASP A 86 -2.78 13.23 -1.08
N THR A 87 -4.01 12.73 -1.17
CA THR A 87 -5.00 12.81 -0.07
C THR A 87 -5.17 11.48 0.65
N GLU A 88 -4.97 11.47 1.97
CA GLU A 88 -5.48 10.42 2.84
C GLU A 88 -6.95 10.73 3.21
N TYR A 89 -7.88 9.88 2.78
CA TYR A 89 -9.31 10.14 2.94
C TYR A 89 -9.83 9.72 4.32
N LEU A 90 -9.35 8.59 4.86
CA LEU A 90 -9.89 7.94 6.07
C LEU A 90 -11.43 7.76 6.02
N ALA A 91 -11.94 7.61 4.80
CA ALA A 91 -13.35 7.64 4.46
C ALA A 91 -13.64 6.63 3.34
N PRO A 92 -14.92 6.32 3.06
CA PRO A 92 -15.31 5.50 1.91
C PRO A 92 -15.14 6.31 0.61
N ILE A 93 -13.91 6.71 0.27
CA ILE A 93 -13.50 7.39 -0.96
C ILE A 93 -12.25 6.67 -1.48
N LEU A 94 -12.18 6.37 -2.77
CA LEU A 94 -11.05 5.68 -3.39
C LEU A 94 -10.66 6.35 -4.70
N SER A 95 -9.38 6.71 -4.82
CA SER A 95 -8.76 7.16 -6.06
C SER A 95 -8.36 5.95 -6.91
N ILE A 96 -8.63 5.98 -8.22
CA ILE A 96 -8.33 4.89 -9.16
C ILE A 96 -7.63 5.44 -10.40
N ARG A 97 -6.42 4.94 -10.65
CA ARG A 97 -5.64 5.28 -11.84
C ARG A 97 -5.32 4.04 -12.67
N VAL A 98 -5.65 4.09 -13.95
CA VAL A 98 -5.08 3.17 -14.93
C VAL A 98 -3.67 3.62 -15.28
N VAL A 99 -2.70 2.71 -15.22
CA VAL A 99 -1.27 2.95 -15.51
C VAL A 99 -0.78 2.00 -16.60
N ALA A 100 0.28 2.37 -17.32
CA ALA A 100 0.85 1.57 -18.40
C ALA A 100 1.46 0.24 -17.93
N GLY A 101 1.92 0.17 -16.67
CA GLY A 101 2.55 -1.02 -16.10
C GLY A 101 3.29 -0.70 -14.80
N ILE A 102 4.16 -1.63 -14.38
CA ILE A 102 4.84 -1.57 -13.09
C ILE A 102 5.74 -0.34 -12.90
N ASP A 103 6.41 0.13 -13.96
CA ASP A 103 7.29 1.30 -13.88
C ASP A 103 6.50 2.56 -13.50
N GLU A 104 5.41 2.85 -14.22
CA GLU A 104 4.54 3.99 -13.91
C GLU A 104 3.87 3.83 -12.54
N ALA A 105 3.51 2.59 -12.16
CA ALA A 105 2.95 2.34 -10.82
C ALA A 105 3.93 2.69 -9.71
N MET A 106 5.19 2.27 -9.82
CA MET A 106 6.22 2.55 -8.82
C MET A 106 6.63 4.03 -8.80
N ASP A 107 6.65 4.70 -9.96
CA ASP A 107 6.89 6.14 -10.01
C ASP A 107 5.73 6.91 -9.34
N HIS A 108 4.48 6.52 -9.56
CA HIS A 108 3.32 7.11 -8.89
C HIS A 108 3.39 6.92 -7.36
N ILE A 109 3.69 5.70 -6.90
CA ILE A 109 3.85 5.42 -5.46
C ILE A 109 4.98 6.25 -4.86
N ARG A 110 6.10 6.43 -5.59
CA ARG A 110 7.23 7.25 -5.13
C ARG A 110 6.86 8.72 -4.98
N GLU A 111 6.02 9.23 -5.89
CA GLU A 111 5.63 10.64 -5.93
C GLU A 111 4.54 10.97 -4.91
N HIS A 112 3.54 10.10 -4.76
CA HIS A 112 2.32 10.40 -3.99
C HIS A 112 2.16 9.57 -2.70
N GLY A 113 2.90 8.46 -2.56
CA GLY A 113 2.81 7.60 -1.39
C GLY A 113 3.42 8.19 -0.13
N SER A 114 2.83 7.89 1.02
CA SER A 114 3.35 8.35 2.32
C SER A 114 4.44 7.44 2.91
N GLN A 115 4.93 6.48 2.12
CA GLN A 115 5.88 5.44 2.52
C GLN A 115 5.35 4.56 3.68
N HIS A 116 4.04 4.41 3.79
CA HIS A 116 3.38 3.59 4.81
C HIS A 116 3.31 2.12 4.36
N THR A 117 2.32 1.77 3.53
CA THR A 117 2.12 0.40 3.06
C THR A 117 1.68 0.38 1.62
N ASP A 118 2.38 -0.40 0.78
CA ASP A 118 2.02 -0.54 -0.62
C ASP A 118 2.10 -2.00 -1.05
N SER A 119 1.18 -2.42 -1.91
CA SER A 119 1.05 -3.83 -2.33
C SER A 119 1.00 -3.95 -3.85
N ILE A 120 1.62 -5.01 -4.39
CA ILE A 120 1.43 -5.44 -5.77
C ILE A 120 0.62 -6.74 -5.79
N VAL A 121 -0.31 -6.87 -6.74
CA VAL A 121 -0.95 -8.14 -7.09
C VAL A 121 -0.44 -8.58 -8.46
N THR A 122 0.27 -9.71 -8.53
CA THR A 122 0.85 -10.27 -9.75
C THR A 122 1.19 -11.75 -9.58
N GLU A 123 1.13 -12.53 -10.66
CA GLU A 123 1.68 -13.89 -10.72
C GLU A 123 3.11 -13.93 -11.30
N ASP A 124 3.67 -12.78 -11.69
CA ASP A 124 5.05 -12.68 -12.17
C ASP A 124 6.04 -12.49 -11.01
N LEU A 125 6.82 -13.54 -10.74
CA LEU A 125 7.83 -13.53 -9.67
C LEU A 125 8.91 -12.47 -9.86
N GLY A 126 9.27 -12.14 -11.11
CA GLY A 126 10.28 -11.11 -11.40
C GLY A 126 9.77 -9.71 -11.06
N ARG A 127 8.53 -9.40 -11.43
CA ARG A 127 7.85 -8.15 -11.09
C ARG A 127 7.57 -8.03 -9.60
N ALA A 128 7.15 -9.11 -8.96
CA ALA A 128 6.98 -9.16 -7.50
C ALA A 128 8.31 -8.85 -6.77
N GLY A 129 9.40 -9.52 -7.16
CA GLY A 129 10.72 -9.29 -6.56
C GLY A 129 11.26 -7.88 -6.82
N ARG A 130 10.94 -7.31 -7.98
CA ARG A 130 11.28 -5.93 -8.33
C ARG A 130 10.53 -4.93 -7.46
N PHE A 131 9.21 -5.06 -7.35
CA PHE A 131 8.36 -4.18 -6.54
C PHE A 131 8.78 -4.17 -5.07
N LEU A 132 9.01 -5.35 -4.48
CA LEU A 132 9.51 -5.51 -3.10
C LEU A 132 10.84 -4.78 -2.84
N ARG A 133 11.67 -4.63 -3.89
CA ARG A 133 13.00 -4.03 -3.78
C ARG A 133 13.00 -2.53 -4.05
N GLU A 134 12.18 -2.07 -4.99
CA GLU A 134 12.22 -0.69 -5.50
C GLU A 134 11.20 0.24 -4.84
N VAL A 135 10.11 -0.30 -4.28
CA VAL A 135 9.16 0.49 -3.48
C VAL A 135 9.70 0.67 -2.06
N ASP A 136 9.86 1.92 -1.64
CA ASP A 136 10.52 2.27 -0.37
C ASP A 136 9.51 2.67 0.71
N SER A 137 8.60 1.75 1.04
CA SER A 137 7.58 1.92 2.08
C SER A 137 7.92 1.12 3.33
N SER A 138 7.30 1.47 4.47
CA SER A 138 7.54 0.78 5.74
C SER A 138 7.12 -0.70 5.69
N SER A 139 6.14 -1.02 4.84
CA SER A 139 5.71 -2.37 4.51
C SER A 139 5.42 -2.47 3.02
N VAL A 140 6.03 -3.43 2.34
CA VAL A 140 5.80 -3.70 0.92
C VAL A 140 5.33 -5.13 0.77
N MET A 141 4.24 -5.33 0.03
CA MET A 141 3.51 -6.59 0.01
C MET A 141 3.34 -7.12 -1.41
N VAL A 142 3.21 -8.45 -1.53
CA VAL A 142 2.88 -9.15 -2.78
C VAL A 142 1.67 -10.03 -2.51
N ASN A 143 0.62 -9.88 -3.32
CA ASN A 143 -0.60 -10.69 -3.26
C ASN A 143 -1.22 -10.71 -1.85
N ALA A 144 -1.15 -9.58 -1.13
CA ALA A 144 -1.72 -9.41 0.20
C ALA A 144 -2.33 -8.01 0.38
N SER A 145 -3.33 -7.91 1.24
CA SER A 145 -3.99 -6.65 1.57
C SER A 145 -3.08 -5.75 2.41
N THR A 146 -3.08 -4.44 2.15
CA THR A 146 -2.35 -3.45 2.95
C THR A 146 -2.78 -3.45 4.42
N ARG A 147 -3.99 -3.98 4.71
CA ARG A 147 -4.53 -4.13 6.06
C ARG A 147 -3.73 -5.05 6.96
N PHE A 148 -2.83 -5.87 6.42
CA PHE A 148 -1.91 -6.69 7.21
C PHE A 148 -0.78 -5.89 7.86
N ALA A 149 -0.56 -4.63 7.49
CA ALA A 149 0.45 -3.79 8.14
C ALA A 149 -0.04 -3.35 9.52
N ASP A 150 0.11 -4.25 10.48
CA ASP A 150 -0.34 -4.18 11.87
C ASP A 150 0.57 -5.08 12.74
N GLY A 151 0.90 -4.63 13.94
CA GLY A 151 1.82 -5.32 14.83
C GLY A 151 1.34 -6.70 15.30
N PHE A 152 0.02 -6.92 15.46
CA PHE A 152 -0.50 -8.25 15.79
C PHE A 152 -0.38 -9.18 14.59
N GLU A 153 -0.76 -8.72 13.40
CA GLU A 153 -0.66 -9.49 12.16
C GLU A 153 0.80 -9.84 11.83
N TYR A 154 1.75 -8.97 12.18
CA TYR A 154 3.19 -9.21 12.04
C TYR A 154 3.79 -10.07 13.17
N GLY A 155 3.00 -10.50 14.15
CA GLY A 155 3.44 -11.37 15.24
C GLY A 155 4.24 -10.66 16.34
N LEU A 156 4.17 -9.34 16.43
CA LEU A 156 4.80 -8.55 17.51
C LEU A 156 4.00 -8.61 18.83
N GLY A 157 2.73 -9.05 18.75
CA GLY A 157 1.82 -9.21 19.89
C GLY A 157 1.26 -7.90 20.48
N ALA A 158 1.83 -6.76 20.11
CA ALA A 158 1.30 -5.42 20.33
C ALA A 158 2.08 -4.42 19.46
N GLU A 159 1.50 -3.24 19.26
CA GLU A 159 2.18 -2.08 18.68
C GLU A 159 1.86 -0.80 19.45
N ILE A 160 2.80 0.14 19.49
CA ILE A 160 2.52 1.52 19.92
C ILE A 160 1.98 2.38 18.76
N GLY A 161 2.27 1.96 17.53
CA GLY A 161 1.90 2.62 16.29
C GLY A 161 2.84 2.20 15.15
N ILE A 162 2.67 2.83 13.99
CA ILE A 162 3.43 2.52 12.78
C ILE A 162 4.36 3.70 12.45
N SER A 163 5.64 3.39 12.23
CA SER A 163 6.67 4.38 11.86
C SER A 163 6.97 4.33 10.37
N THR A 164 6.83 5.45 9.67
CA THR A 164 7.31 5.60 8.29
C THR A 164 8.74 6.16 8.22
N GLY A 165 9.32 6.54 9.37
CA GLY A 165 10.69 7.03 9.46
C GLY A 165 11.73 5.96 9.12
N LYS A 166 12.83 6.36 8.47
CA LYS A 166 13.89 5.45 8.02
C LYS A 166 14.92 5.08 9.10
N LEU A 167 14.93 5.79 10.21
CA LEU A 167 15.89 5.59 11.30
C LEU A 167 15.22 4.90 12.49
N HIS A 168 16.01 4.15 13.26
CA HIS A 168 15.63 3.46 14.49
C HIS A 168 14.65 2.29 14.30
N ALA A 169 13.38 2.56 14.02
CA ALA A 169 12.34 1.55 13.81
C ALA A 169 11.40 1.99 12.69
N ARG A 170 11.02 1.06 11.81
CA ARG A 170 10.19 1.30 10.63
C ARG A 170 9.15 0.19 10.47
N GLY A 171 7.93 0.56 10.14
CA GLY A 171 6.75 -0.31 10.17
C GLY A 171 6.10 -0.35 11.55
N PRO A 172 5.29 -1.37 11.86
CA PRO A 172 4.72 -1.58 13.19
C PRO A 172 5.81 -1.63 14.28
N VAL A 173 5.67 -0.78 15.30
CA VAL A 173 6.68 -0.62 16.36
C VAL A 173 6.24 -1.39 17.61
N GLY A 174 6.87 -2.56 17.81
CA GLY A 174 6.73 -3.38 19.02
C GLY A 174 7.73 -3.03 20.14
N LEU A 175 7.92 -3.95 21.08
CA LEU A 175 8.78 -3.76 22.26
C LEU A 175 10.22 -3.37 21.90
N GLU A 176 10.83 -4.00 20.90
CA GLU A 176 12.22 -3.73 20.51
C GLU A 176 12.43 -2.29 20.03
N GLY A 177 11.43 -1.71 19.35
CA GLY A 177 11.46 -0.31 18.90
C GLY A 177 11.40 0.71 20.04
N LEU A 178 11.18 0.28 21.28
CA LEU A 178 11.26 1.12 22.48
C LEU A 178 12.56 0.92 23.27
N THR A 179 13.51 0.15 22.72
CA THR A 179 14.82 -0.12 23.33
C THR A 179 15.93 0.65 22.62
N SER A 180 17.13 0.64 23.19
CA SER A 180 18.34 1.14 22.55
C SER A 180 19.50 0.18 22.81
N LEU A 181 20.49 0.17 21.92
CA LEU A 181 21.65 -0.70 21.99
C LEU A 181 22.86 0.08 22.55
N LYS A 182 23.56 -0.51 23.51
CA LYS A 182 24.83 0.02 24.04
C LYS A 182 25.93 -1.02 24.01
N TYR A 183 27.17 -0.56 23.89
CA TYR A 183 28.34 -1.42 24.05
C TYR A 183 28.68 -1.59 25.53
N ILE A 184 29.04 -2.80 25.91
CA ILE A 184 29.57 -3.11 27.24
C ILE A 184 30.93 -3.77 27.03
N VAL A 185 31.98 -3.19 27.60
CA VAL A 185 33.34 -3.71 27.52
C VAL A 185 33.81 -4.04 28.93
N LEU A 186 34.15 -5.31 29.16
CA LEU A 186 34.77 -5.77 30.40
C LEU A 186 36.28 -5.85 30.16
N GLY A 187 37.02 -4.95 30.81
CA GLY A 187 38.48 -4.90 30.71
C GLY A 187 39.16 -5.49 31.93
N ASP A 188 40.36 -6.02 31.71
CA ASP A 188 41.33 -6.37 32.75
C ASP A 188 42.70 -5.82 32.31
N GLY A 189 42.94 -4.53 32.59
CA GLY A 189 44.21 -3.86 32.24
C GLY A 189 44.47 -3.61 30.74
N HIS A 190 43.44 -3.66 29.90
CA HIS A 190 43.62 -3.47 28.45
C HIS A 190 43.95 -2.01 28.09
N VAL A 191 44.98 -1.82 27.25
CA VAL A 191 45.42 -0.52 26.72
C VAL A 191 45.30 -0.49 25.20
N ARG A 192 45.16 0.71 24.62
CA ARG A 192 45.14 0.95 23.16
C ARG A 192 46.46 1.60 22.72
N GLN A 193 47.12 1.05 21.70
CA GLN A 193 48.28 1.66 21.03
C GLN A 193 47.85 2.47 19.81
#